data_AF-A0A1Y6HHI1-F1
#
_entry.id   AF-A0A1Y6HHI1-F1
#
_cell.length_a   1.000
_cell.length_b   1.000
_cell.length_c   1.000
_cell.angle_alpha   90.00
_cell.angle_beta   90.00
_cell.angle_gamma   90.00
#
_symmetry.space_group_name_H-M   'P 1'
#
loop_
_entity.id
_entity.type
_entity.pdbx_description
1 polymer ?
#
loop_
_entity_poly.entity_id
_entity_poly.type
_entity_poly.pdbx_seq_one_letter_code
_entity_poly.pdbx_strand_id
1 'polypeptide(L)' 'MGLPEDVAGVRINRYERAVHECDSETAQKMADALGVSLAYLYAETDELAEMIQEFSKLTHNEQQELLVSLKGKRHISSK' A
#
# COMPACT_ATOMS: atom_id res chain seq x y z
N MET A 1 3.91 -24.88 -4.52
CA MET A 1 2.60 -24.44 -5.01
C MET A 1 2.61 -22.93 -4.91
N GLY A 2 3.00 -22.27 -6.01
CA GLY A 2 3.23 -20.83 -6.07
C GLY A 2 1.93 -20.06 -5.88
N LEU A 3 1.99 -19.04 -5.04
CA LEU A 3 0.91 -18.06 -4.90
C LEU A 3 0.70 -17.37 -6.26
N PRO A 4 -0.56 -17.12 -6.67
CA PRO A 4 -0.83 -16.53 -7.96
C PRO A 4 -0.21 -15.13 -8.05
N GLU A 5 0.61 -14.95 -9.10
CA GLU A 5 1.26 -13.71 -9.51
C GLU A 5 0.23 -12.75 -10.13
N ASP A 6 -0.80 -12.34 -9.39
CA ASP A 6 -1.46 -11.06 -9.67
C ASP A 6 -2.42 -10.68 -8.54
N VAL A 7 -2.00 -9.77 -7.66
CA VAL A 7 -2.90 -9.10 -6.69
C VAL A 7 -3.54 -7.83 -7.28
N ALA A 8 -3.33 -7.56 -8.58
CA ALA A 8 -3.74 -6.32 -9.26
C ALA A 8 -5.25 -6.04 -9.31
N GLY A 9 -6.10 -6.89 -8.71
CA GLY A 9 -7.55 -6.71 -8.66
C GLY A 9 -8.15 -6.47 -7.28
N VAL A 10 -7.37 -6.48 -6.19
CA VAL A 10 -7.91 -6.63 -4.82
C VAL A 10 -7.86 -5.34 -3.99
N ARG A 11 -8.02 -4.17 -4.62
CA ARG A 11 -8.13 -2.89 -3.91
C ARG A 11 -9.60 -2.60 -3.63
N ILE A 12 -9.93 -2.27 -2.37
CA ILE A 12 -11.29 -1.93 -1.95
C ILE A 12 -11.72 -0.65 -2.67
N ASN A 13 -12.77 -0.72 -3.48
CA ASN A 13 -13.22 0.44 -4.25
C ASN A 13 -13.88 1.48 -3.33
N ARG A 14 -13.72 2.77 -3.64
CA ARG A 14 -14.29 3.90 -2.89
C ARG A 14 -15.82 3.82 -2.74
N TYR A 15 -16.51 3.15 -3.67
CA TYR A 15 -17.96 2.93 -3.61
C TYR A 15 -18.36 1.84 -2.60
N GLU A 16 -17.54 0.81 -2.38
CA GLU A 16 -17.80 -0.20 -1.33
C GLU A 16 -17.80 0.46 0.04
N ARG A 17 -16.88 1.40 0.28
CA ARG A 17 -16.78 2.20 1.52
C ARG A 17 -18.04 3.02 1.85
N ALA A 18 -18.87 3.38 0.86
CA ALA A 18 -20.04 4.24 1.07
C ALA A 18 -21.34 3.44 1.31
N VAL A 19 -21.37 2.17 0.88
CA VAL A 19 -22.59 1.33 0.93
C VAL A 19 -22.51 0.31 2.05
N HIS A 20 -21.32 -0.20 2.33
CA HIS A 20 -21.05 -1.11 3.43
C HIS A 20 -19.81 -0.56 4.11
N GLU A 21 -19.93 -0.05 5.35
CA GLU A 21 -18.76 0.03 6.23
C GLU A 21 -18.18 -1.39 6.26
N CYS A 22 -17.21 -1.65 5.40
CA CYS A 22 -16.50 -2.91 5.38
C CYS A 22 -15.80 -2.90 6.72
N ASP A 23 -16.35 -3.68 7.65
CA ASP A 23 -15.88 -3.81 9.01
C ASP A 23 -14.36 -3.89 8.96
N SER A 24 -13.69 -2.97 9.64
CA SER A 24 -12.23 -2.83 9.57
C SER A 24 -11.53 -4.13 9.94
N GLU A 25 -12.20 -4.98 10.73
CA GLU A 25 -11.77 -6.35 11.03
C GLU A 25 -11.76 -7.26 9.80
N THR A 26 -12.76 -7.15 8.91
CA THR A 26 -12.83 -7.89 7.65
C THR A 26 -11.74 -7.47 6.69
N ALA A 27 -11.50 -6.16 6.55
CA ALA A 27 -10.42 -5.65 5.71
C ALA A 27 -9.04 -6.08 6.24
N GLN A 28 -8.85 -6.11 7.57
CA GLN A 28 -7.63 -6.62 8.18
C GLN A 28 -7.43 -8.12 7.91
N LYS A 29 -8.47 -8.94 8.07
CA LYS A 29 -8.42 -10.38 7.75
C LYS A 29 -8.06 -10.63 6.29
N MET A 30 -8.57 -9.79 5.38
CA MET A 30 -8.27 -9.85 3.96
C MET A 30 -6.81 -9.48 3.67
N ALA A 31 -6.30 -8.44 4.31
CA ALA A 31 -4.90 -8.04 4.21
C ALA A 31 -3.96 -9.17 4.67
N ASP A 32 -4.27 -9.78 5.82
CA ASP A 32 -3.51 -10.91 6.37
C ASP A 32 -3.55 -12.13 5.43
N ALA A 33 -4.72 -12.46 4.87
CA ALA A 33 -4.89 -13.58 3.95
C ALA A 33 -4.13 -13.39 2.62
N LEU A 34 -3.99 -12.14 2.16
CA LEU A 34 -3.26 -11.78 0.94
C LEU A 34 -1.76 -11.53 1.20
N GLY A 35 -1.33 -11.47 2.46
CA GLY A 35 0.05 -11.14 2.83
C GLY A 35 0.45 -9.71 2.47
N VAL A 36 -0.52 -8.78 2.45
CA VAL A 36 -0.31 -7.36 2.14
C VAL A 36 -0.67 -6.49 3.34
N SER A 37 -0.24 -5.23 3.34
CA SER A 37 -0.64 -4.31 4.40
C SER A 37 -2.09 -3.87 4.24
N LEU A 38 -2.77 -3.54 5.34
CA LEU A 38 -4.10 -2.93 5.27
C LEU A 38 -4.11 -1.65 4.42
N ALA A 39 -3.04 -0.87 4.51
CA ALA A 39 -2.88 0.35 3.71
C ALA A 39 -2.86 0.08 2.20
N TYR A 40 -2.32 -1.07 1.76
CA TYR A 40 -2.33 -1.47 0.35
C TYR A 40 -3.76 -1.63 -0.19
N LEU A 41 -4.66 -2.24 0.59
CA LEU A 41 -6.06 -2.43 0.20
C LEU A 41 -6.82 -1.11 0.00
N TYR A 42 -6.37 -0.05 0.66
CA TYR A 42 -6.98 1.29 0.62
C TYR A 42 -6.20 2.32 -0.21
N ALA A 43 -5.09 1.93 -0.84
CA ALA A 43 -4.35 2.83 -1.72
C ALA A 43 -5.26 3.38 -2.81
N GLU A 44 -5.19 4.67 -3.10
CA GLU A 44 -6.06 5.34 -4.08
C GLU A 44 -5.59 5.17 -5.53
N THR A 45 -4.28 4.96 -5.75
CA THR A 45 -3.70 4.73 -7.08
C THR A 45 -2.79 3.50 -7.07
N ASP A 46 -2.49 2.98 -8.27
CA ASP A 46 -1.60 1.82 -8.42
C ASP A 46 -0.18 2.16 -7.98
N GLU A 47 0.31 3.38 -8.26
CA GLU A 47 1.63 3.83 -7.84
C GLU A 47 1.75 3.92 -6.31
N LEU A 48 0.66 4.31 -5.62
CA LEU A 48 0.64 4.31 -4.16
C LEU A 48 0.61 2.89 -3.60
N ALA A 49 -0.15 1.99 -4.22
CA ALA A 49 -0.19 0.59 -3.83
C ALA A 49 1.19 -0.07 -3.99
N GLU A 50 1.84 0.15 -5.13
CA GLU A 50 3.20 -0.32 -5.41
C GLU A 50 4.20 0.29 -4.42
N MET A 51 4.12 1.59 -4.13
CA MET A 51 4.98 2.24 -3.13
C MET A 51 4.82 1.60 -1.75
N ILE A 52 3.59 1.34 -1.31
CA ILE A 52 3.33 0.69 -0.01
C ILE A 52 3.89 -0.74 0.00
N GLN A 53 3.70 -1.48 -1.09
CA GLN A 53 4.18 -2.85 -1.21
C GLN A 53 5.70 -2.92 -1.18
N GLU A 54 6.39 -2.12 -1.99
CA GLU A 54 7.85 -2.08 -2.01
C GLU A 54 8.43 -1.55 -0.70
N PHE A 55 7.83 -0.51 -0.11
CA PHE A 55 8.25 0.04 1.18
C PHE A 55 8.17 -1.00 2.30
N SER A 56 7.15 -1.88 2.28
CA SER A 56 6.97 -2.93 3.28
C SER A 56 8.04 -4.03 3.24
N LYS A 57 8.74 -4.19 2.10
CA LYS A 57 9.81 -5.17 1.92
C LYS A 57 11.18 -4.68 2.44
N LEU A 58 11.31 -3.37 2.63
CA LEU A 58 12.55 -2.73 3.08
C LEU A 58 12.76 -2.91 4.59
N THR A 59 14.02 -2.98 5.01
CA THR A 59 14.40 -2.87 6.42
C THR A 59 14.11 -1.47 6.96
N HIS A 60 14.05 -1.33 8.28
CA HIS A 60 13.81 -0.02 8.91
C HIS A 60 14.81 1.05 8.46
N ASN A 61 16.10 0.70 8.31
CA ASN A 61 17.13 1.64 7.87
C ASN A 61 16.90 2.08 6.41
N GLU A 62 16.63 1.13 5.50
CA GLU A 62 16.33 1.44 4.10
C GLU A 62 15.06 2.29 3.94
N GLN A 63 14.05 2.03 4.77
CA GLN A 63 12.84 2.86 4.84
C GLN A 63 13.18 4.31 5.24
N GLN A 64 14.02 4.50 6.27
CA GLN A 64 14.45 5.84 6.68
C GLN A 64 15.26 6.55 5.59
N GLU A 65 16.20 5.86 4.94
CA GLU A 65 16.99 6.40 3.84
C GLU A 65 16.11 6.84 2.65
N LEU A 66 15.14 6.00 2.27
CA LEU A 66 14.17 6.33 1.23
C LEU A 66 13.35 7.58 1.61
N LEU A 67 12.83 7.65 2.84
CA LEU A 67 12.09 8.82 3.32
C LEU A 67 12.94 10.10 3.31
N VAL A 68 14.22 10.02 3.69
CA VAL A 68 15.14 11.16 3.60
C VAL A 68 15.33 11.58 2.14
N SER A 69 15.54 10.64 1.22
CA SER A 69 15.73 10.94 -0.20
C SER A 69 14.50 11.63 -0.82
N LEU A 70 13.29 11.20 -0.47
CA LEU A 70 12.04 11.78 -0.95
C LEU A 70 11.83 13.20 -0.41
N LYS A 71 12.17 13.44 0.86
CA LYS A 71 12.15 14.78 1.46
C LYS A 71 13.17 15.70 0.79
N GLY A 72 14.35 15.19 0.44
CA GLY A 72 15.39 15.94 -0.28
C GLY A 72 14.96 16.35 -1.69
N LYS A 73 14.31 15.46 -2.44
CA LYS A 73 13.80 15.76 -3.80
C LYS A 73 12.79 16.91 -3.82
N ARG A 74 11.96 17.07 -2.79
CA ARG A 74 11.02 18.20 -2.64
C ARG A 74 11.69 19.57 -2.56
N HIS A 75 12.94 19.64 -2.11
CA HIS A 75 13.68 20.90 -2.01
C HIS A 75 14.40 21.31 -3.31
N ILE A 76 14.58 20.37 -4.25
CA ILE A 76 15.33 20.62 -5.49
C ILE A 76 14.41 21.11 -6.61
N SER A 77 13.12 20.74 -6.57
CA SER A 77 12.13 21.09 -7.62
C SER A 77 11.57 22.52 -7.53
N SER A 78 12.18 23.42 -6.73
CA SER A 78 11.74 24.82 -6.57
C SER A 78 12.68 25.83 -7.26
N LYS A 79 13.43 25.42 -8.29
CA LYS A 79 14.22 26.32 -9.15
C LYS A 79 13.77 26.25 -10.59
#